data_AF-A0A2W2M9C8-F1
#
_entry.id   AF-A0A2W2M9C8-F1
#
_cell.length_a   1.000
_cell.length_b   1.000
_cell.length_c   1.000
_cell.angle_alpha   90.00
_cell.angle_beta   90.00
_cell.angle_gamma   90.00
#
_symmetry.space_group_name_H-M   'P 1'
#
loop_
_entity.id
_entity.type
_entity.pdbx_description
1 polymer ?
#
loop_
_entity_poly.entity_id
_entity_poly.type
_entity_poly.pdbx_seq_one_letter_code
_entity_poly.pdbx_strand_id
1 'polypeptide(L)'
;MAGLAPVSRRPDLYGKDGSALDDEVLITMTGLEQVAEAAATGTLVSLDDLTADFTAFCTAAAPEAQTWILLDIDLPRGTDLTLGEYRLQTVSATSLAQLMPLPSMHRFIRNPDLDPDTLGGSAFLQQSLPGQALARGRSWLPDLDQRPERRHLDPLLVLQLWNPEESVHPEAYFRVEPGRHSELRTGSPHIEPYFDHTGEEVGEMHRAFGYHVPPSAVPGFTAFLHEVHGMISTVRSRTVKDGRSAPTARALASAANRLVRAAQRTMGGTYVDESEADDVLLDYVIAMEAVAAADGSGDSRRRTSQRSAALWTRDEDRLAVYKTIKRAYARRSRYAHGEDQTPITDEELFTVRCTAFGVFLRWLALTSALGEEVLQHLDASLLSHQERCRITRVLDAFFTATPPATTPGA
;
A
#
# COMPACT_ATOMS: atom_id res chain seq x y z
N MET A 1 -9.56 -34.11 27.82
CA MET A 1 -9.48 -32.72 28.31
C MET A 1 -8.24 -32.09 27.72
N ALA A 2 -8.40 -31.07 26.87
CA ALA A 2 -7.28 -30.21 26.52
C ALA A 2 -6.99 -29.32 27.75
N GLY A 3 -5.76 -29.36 28.25
CA GLY A 3 -5.32 -28.46 29.33
C GLY A 3 -4.97 -27.08 28.77
N LEU A 4 -5.01 -26.05 29.64
CA LEU A 4 -4.51 -24.70 29.34
C LEU A 4 -3.11 -24.76 28.71
N ALA A 5 -2.86 -23.87 27.74
CA ALA A 5 -1.54 -23.78 27.12
C ALA A 5 -0.48 -23.39 28.16
N PRO A 6 0.64 -24.13 28.29
CA PRO A 6 1.65 -23.84 29.29
C PRO A 6 2.31 -22.47 29.05
N VAL A 7 2.91 -21.90 30.11
CA VAL A 7 3.63 -20.59 30.07
C VAL A 7 4.64 -20.52 28.92
N SER A 8 5.31 -21.63 28.58
CA SER A 8 6.26 -21.69 27.47
C SER A 8 5.63 -21.48 26.09
N ARG A 9 4.32 -21.70 25.96
CA ARG A 9 3.54 -21.52 24.71
C ARG A 9 2.66 -20.27 24.72
N ARG A 10 2.21 -19.83 25.90
CA ARG A 10 1.35 -18.65 26.09
C ARG A 10 1.84 -17.77 27.24
N PRO A 11 3.09 -17.25 27.20
CA PRO A 11 3.64 -16.41 28.28
C PRO A 11 2.91 -15.06 28.42
N ASP A 12 1.99 -14.78 27.52
CA ASP A 12 1.09 -13.63 27.53
C ASP A 12 -0.10 -13.77 28.49
N LEU A 13 -0.55 -14.99 28.79
CA LEU A 13 -1.71 -15.24 29.66
C LEU A 13 -1.36 -15.31 31.14
N TYR A 14 -0.07 -15.28 31.47
CA TYR A 14 0.44 -15.45 32.82
C TYR A 14 1.10 -14.16 33.33
N GLY A 15 1.11 -14.01 34.65
CA GLY A 15 1.80 -12.92 35.33
C GLY A 15 3.29 -12.87 34.99
N LYS A 16 3.96 -11.75 35.31
CA LYS A 16 5.38 -11.52 34.97
C LYS A 16 6.33 -12.60 35.52
N ASP A 17 5.96 -13.25 36.62
CA ASP A 17 6.68 -14.34 37.27
C ASP A 17 6.31 -15.73 36.71
N GLY A 18 5.34 -15.81 35.79
CA GLY A 18 4.88 -17.03 35.14
C GLY A 18 4.18 -18.02 36.08
N SER A 19 3.82 -17.60 37.30
CA SER A 19 3.36 -18.51 38.35
C SER A 19 1.84 -18.75 38.33
N ALA A 20 1.07 -17.77 37.87
CA ALA A 20 -0.38 -17.80 37.81
C ALA A 20 -0.92 -17.10 36.55
N LEU A 21 -2.16 -17.40 36.19
CA LEU A 21 -2.90 -16.67 35.16
C LEU A 21 -3.10 -15.23 35.61
N ASP A 22 -3.08 -14.31 34.65
CA ASP A 22 -3.40 -12.92 34.88
C ASP A 22 -4.88 -12.66 34.50
N ASP A 23 -5.74 -12.61 35.52
CA ASP A 23 -7.19 -12.47 35.36
C ASP A 23 -7.57 -11.18 34.61
N GLU A 24 -6.85 -10.08 34.88
CA GLU A 24 -7.09 -8.78 34.23
C GLU A 24 -6.76 -8.87 32.73
N VAL A 25 -5.65 -9.53 32.39
CA VAL A 25 -5.27 -9.77 30.99
C VAL A 25 -6.30 -10.65 30.29
N LEU A 26 -6.75 -11.75 30.93
CA LEU A 26 -7.76 -12.64 30.35
C LEU A 26 -9.07 -11.91 30.07
N ILE A 27 -9.62 -11.18 31.04
CA ILE A 27 -10.88 -10.45 30.90
C ILE A 27 -10.76 -9.37 29.82
N THR A 28 -9.69 -8.56 29.90
CA THR A 28 -9.49 -7.43 28.98
C THR A 28 -9.29 -7.90 27.55
N MET A 29 -8.49 -8.95 27.34
CA MET A 29 -8.22 -9.44 25.99
C MET A 29 -9.44 -10.08 25.37
N THR A 30 -10.17 -10.90 26.12
CA THR A 30 -11.31 -11.65 25.56
C THR A 30 -12.57 -10.81 25.38
N GLY A 31 -12.68 -9.66 26.05
CA GLY A 31 -13.91 -8.87 26.06
C GLY A 31 -15.03 -9.50 26.89
N LEU A 32 -14.69 -10.45 27.78
CA LEU A 32 -15.66 -11.17 28.61
C LEU A 32 -16.54 -10.24 29.46
N GLU A 33 -16.01 -9.09 29.89
CA GLU A 33 -16.79 -8.07 30.62
C GLU A 33 -18.00 -7.58 29.81
N GLN A 34 -17.80 -7.31 28.51
CA GLN A 34 -18.85 -6.81 27.62
C GLN A 34 -19.89 -7.89 27.31
N VAL A 35 -19.43 -9.14 27.15
CA VAL A 35 -20.33 -10.30 27.00
C VAL A 35 -21.17 -10.50 28.26
N ALA A 36 -20.56 -10.35 29.44
CA ALA A 36 -21.27 -10.43 30.72
C ALA A 36 -22.28 -9.29 30.90
N GLU A 37 -21.93 -8.06 30.52
CA GLU A 37 -22.86 -6.91 30.51
C GLU A 37 -24.06 -7.16 29.58
N ALA A 38 -23.81 -7.68 28.37
CA ALA A 38 -24.87 -8.04 27.42
C ALA A 38 -25.81 -9.11 28.00
N ALA A 39 -25.26 -10.15 28.64
CA ALA A 39 -26.07 -11.17 29.30
C ALA A 39 -26.87 -10.60 30.48
N ALA A 40 -26.26 -9.76 31.31
CA ALA A 40 -26.90 -9.14 32.48
C ALA A 40 -28.05 -8.19 32.10
N THR A 41 -27.97 -7.57 30.92
CA THR A 41 -29.01 -6.70 30.37
C THR A 41 -30.13 -7.47 29.64
N GLY A 42 -30.09 -8.80 29.67
CA GLY A 42 -31.13 -9.68 29.13
C GLY A 42 -30.93 -10.07 27.67
N THR A 43 -29.76 -9.78 27.07
CA THR A 43 -29.42 -10.22 25.71
C THR A 43 -29.10 -11.72 25.73
N LEU A 44 -29.62 -12.46 24.75
CA LEU A 44 -29.38 -13.90 24.66
C LEU A 44 -27.92 -14.16 24.23
N VAL A 45 -27.12 -14.69 25.16
CA VAL A 45 -25.74 -15.15 24.92
C VAL A 45 -25.74 -16.68 24.88
N SER A 46 -25.16 -17.25 23.82
CA SER A 46 -24.97 -18.69 23.70
C SER A 46 -23.82 -19.15 24.58
N LEU A 47 -24.13 -19.86 25.67
CA LEU A 47 -23.11 -20.35 26.60
C LEU A 47 -22.23 -21.44 25.99
N ASP A 48 -22.79 -22.26 25.09
CA ASP A 48 -22.04 -23.30 24.40
C ASP A 48 -20.97 -22.69 23.48
N ASP A 49 -21.34 -21.70 22.67
CA ASP A 49 -20.41 -21.00 21.77
C ASP A 49 -19.36 -20.22 22.56
N LEU A 50 -19.78 -19.52 23.62
CA LEU A 50 -18.86 -18.79 24.51
C LEU A 50 -17.83 -19.74 25.14
N THR A 51 -18.28 -20.90 25.62
CA THR A 51 -17.41 -21.91 26.23
C THR A 51 -16.45 -22.50 25.20
N ALA A 52 -16.92 -22.76 23.98
CA ALA A 52 -16.10 -23.28 22.89
C ALA A 52 -15.00 -22.29 22.49
N ASP A 53 -15.37 -21.02 22.24
CA ASP A 53 -14.42 -19.95 21.89
C ASP A 53 -13.40 -19.70 23.00
N PHE A 54 -13.85 -19.60 24.25
CA PHE A 54 -12.96 -19.36 25.38
C PHE A 54 -11.99 -20.52 25.60
N THR A 55 -12.45 -21.76 25.41
CA THR A 55 -11.58 -22.95 25.45
C THR A 55 -10.56 -22.92 24.31
N ALA A 56 -10.97 -22.56 23.09
CA ALA A 56 -10.07 -22.43 21.96
C ALA A 56 -9.00 -21.35 22.22
N PHE A 57 -9.40 -20.18 22.72
CA PHE A 57 -8.51 -19.10 23.10
C PHE A 57 -7.48 -19.53 24.15
N CYS A 58 -7.91 -20.22 25.21
CA CYS A 58 -7.04 -20.67 26.30
C CYS A 58 -6.06 -21.79 25.91
N THR A 59 -6.35 -22.54 24.85
CA THR A 59 -5.56 -23.71 24.42
C THR A 59 -4.71 -23.43 23.17
N ALA A 60 -5.00 -22.37 22.43
CA ALA A 60 -4.23 -21.93 21.28
C ALA A 60 -2.79 -21.54 21.65
N ALA A 61 -1.85 -21.80 20.73
CA ALA A 61 -0.49 -21.29 20.82
C ALA A 61 -0.45 -19.77 20.66
N ALA A 62 0.61 -19.12 21.15
CA ALA A 62 0.82 -17.70 20.92
C ALA A 62 0.81 -17.41 19.41
N PRO A 63 -0.01 -16.47 18.93
CA PRO A 63 -0.03 -16.14 17.51
C PRO A 63 1.24 -15.39 17.13
N GLU A 64 1.51 -15.34 15.83
CA GLU A 64 2.48 -14.41 15.28
C GLU A 64 1.83 -13.04 15.13
N ALA A 65 2.56 -11.97 15.48
CA ALA A 65 2.10 -10.62 15.24
C ALA A 65 2.12 -10.30 13.74
N GLN A 66 1.15 -9.50 13.30
CA GLN A 66 0.98 -9.11 11.91
C GLN A 66 0.69 -7.61 11.84
N THR A 67 1.11 -6.97 10.75
CA THR A 67 0.61 -5.66 10.35
C THR A 67 -0.47 -5.87 9.30
N TRP A 68 -1.62 -5.24 9.48
CA TRP A 68 -2.69 -5.19 8.50
C TRP A 68 -2.94 -3.74 8.11
N ILE A 69 -3.03 -3.49 6.82
CA ILE A 69 -3.23 -2.16 6.24
C ILE A 69 -4.52 -2.21 5.44
N LEU A 70 -5.52 -1.47 5.89
CA LEU A 70 -6.75 -1.28 5.14
C LEU A 70 -6.46 -0.36 3.95
N LEU A 71 -6.77 -0.83 2.75
CA LEU A 71 -6.61 -0.07 1.51
C LEU A 71 -7.96 0.41 0.99
N ASP A 72 -8.01 1.61 0.42
CA ASP A 72 -9.18 2.21 -0.22
C ASP A 72 -9.50 1.64 -1.62
N ILE A 73 -9.19 0.36 -1.84
CA ILE A 73 -9.28 -0.29 -3.15
C ILE A 73 -10.45 -1.28 -3.21
N ASP A 74 -11.11 -1.32 -4.36
CA ASP A 74 -12.15 -2.30 -4.67
C ASP A 74 -11.54 -3.49 -5.42
N LEU A 75 -11.41 -4.60 -4.70
CA LEU A 75 -10.93 -5.88 -5.23
C LEU A 75 -12.05 -6.92 -5.23
N PRO A 76 -12.09 -7.84 -6.21
CA PRO A 76 -13.09 -8.89 -6.25
C PRO A 76 -13.02 -9.78 -5.01
N ARG A 77 -14.18 -10.15 -4.47
CA ARG A 77 -14.27 -11.05 -3.31
C ARG A 77 -13.49 -12.34 -3.55
N GLY A 78 -12.69 -12.71 -2.55
CA GLY A 78 -11.81 -13.89 -2.62
C GLY A 78 -10.46 -13.62 -3.29
N THR A 79 -10.13 -12.37 -3.62
CA THR A 79 -8.77 -12.00 -4.05
C THR A 79 -7.79 -12.32 -2.94
N ASP A 80 -6.74 -13.05 -3.28
CA ASP A 80 -5.67 -13.47 -2.39
C ASP A 80 -4.39 -13.65 -3.21
N LEU A 81 -3.42 -12.76 -2.99
CA LEU A 81 -2.16 -12.75 -3.72
C LEU A 81 -0.99 -12.40 -2.82
N THR A 82 0.20 -12.90 -3.14
CA THR A 82 1.43 -12.71 -2.35
C THR A 82 2.42 -11.83 -3.11
N LEU A 83 2.93 -10.78 -2.48
CA LEU A 83 3.94 -9.87 -3.03
C LEU A 83 5.15 -9.84 -2.09
N GLY A 84 6.12 -10.72 -2.35
CA GLY A 84 7.26 -10.90 -1.44
C GLY A 84 6.79 -11.38 -0.07
N GLU A 85 7.03 -10.58 0.97
CA GLU A 85 6.59 -10.86 2.35
C GLU A 85 5.17 -10.37 2.65
N TYR A 86 4.54 -9.71 1.68
CA TYR A 86 3.19 -9.17 1.83
C TYR A 86 2.14 -10.10 1.24
N ARG A 87 0.94 -10.07 1.82
CA ARG A 87 -0.25 -10.71 1.26
C ARG A 87 -1.33 -9.67 1.07
N LEU A 88 -1.81 -9.50 -0.15
CA LEU A 88 -2.95 -8.65 -0.46
C LEU A 88 -4.19 -9.53 -0.57
N GLN A 89 -5.19 -9.27 0.27
CA GLN A 89 -6.36 -10.11 0.36
C GLN A 89 -7.64 -9.30 0.60
N THR A 90 -8.74 -9.70 -0.03
CA THR A 90 -10.09 -9.29 0.43
C THR A 90 -10.54 -10.22 1.56
N VAL A 91 -10.87 -9.66 2.72
CA VAL A 91 -11.11 -10.47 3.92
C VAL A 91 -12.60 -10.48 4.25
N SER A 92 -13.19 -11.67 4.38
CA SER A 92 -14.63 -11.78 4.71
C SER A 92 -14.92 -11.37 6.15
N ALA A 93 -16.16 -10.96 6.45
CA ALA A 93 -16.61 -10.70 7.82
C ALA A 93 -16.33 -11.90 8.74
N THR A 94 -16.62 -13.13 8.27
CA THR A 94 -16.31 -14.35 9.02
C THR A 94 -14.81 -14.46 9.32
N SER A 95 -13.94 -14.18 8.35
CA SER A 95 -12.49 -14.21 8.55
C SER A 95 -12.00 -13.14 9.53
N LEU A 96 -12.57 -11.93 9.50
CA LEU A 96 -12.27 -10.87 10.45
C LEU A 96 -12.71 -11.25 11.87
N ALA A 97 -13.91 -11.81 12.03
CA ALA A 97 -14.39 -12.29 13.32
C ALA A 97 -13.47 -13.36 13.92
N GLN A 98 -12.88 -14.24 13.09
CA GLN A 98 -11.90 -15.24 13.54
C GLN A 98 -10.57 -14.65 14.02
N LEU A 99 -10.29 -13.36 13.76
CA LEU A 99 -9.14 -12.67 14.35
C LEU A 99 -9.37 -12.28 15.81
N MET A 100 -10.64 -12.25 16.24
CA MET A 100 -11.00 -11.86 17.59
C MET A 100 -10.84 -13.03 18.57
N PRO A 101 -10.64 -12.75 19.87
CA PRO A 101 -10.47 -13.79 20.89
C PRO A 101 -11.70 -14.68 21.09
N LEU A 102 -12.90 -14.11 20.96
CA LEU A 102 -14.17 -14.80 21.07
C LEU A 102 -14.99 -14.55 19.78
N PRO A 103 -14.67 -15.24 18.67
CA PRO A 103 -15.27 -14.96 17.35
C PRO A 103 -16.80 -15.01 17.33
N SER A 104 -17.42 -15.95 18.03
CA SER A 104 -18.88 -16.13 18.09
C SER A 104 -19.55 -15.03 18.93
N MET A 105 -18.78 -14.33 19.74
CA MET A 105 -19.24 -13.27 20.65
C MET A 105 -18.91 -11.86 20.16
N HIS A 106 -18.30 -11.70 18.97
CA HIS A 106 -17.83 -10.41 18.45
C HIS A 106 -18.90 -9.30 18.49
N ARG A 107 -20.15 -9.63 18.16
CA ARG A 107 -21.29 -8.67 18.18
C ARG A 107 -21.56 -8.02 19.54
N PHE A 108 -21.06 -8.60 20.63
CA PHE A 108 -21.19 -8.06 21.98
C PHE A 108 -20.03 -7.15 22.36
N ILE A 109 -18.92 -7.23 21.63
CA ILE A 109 -17.75 -6.38 21.80
C ILE A 109 -18.04 -5.06 21.10
N ARG A 110 -18.14 -3.96 21.86
CA ARG A 110 -18.47 -2.65 21.30
C ARG A 110 -17.28 -2.09 20.50
N ASN A 111 -17.55 -1.61 19.28
CA ASN A 111 -16.61 -0.91 18.40
C ASN A 111 -15.22 -1.56 18.32
N PRO A 112 -15.12 -2.83 17.90
CA PRO A 112 -13.81 -3.45 17.65
C PRO A 112 -13.04 -2.66 16.59
N ASP A 113 -11.73 -2.49 16.79
CA ASP A 113 -10.89 -1.75 15.84
C ASP A 113 -10.95 -2.35 14.42
N LEU A 114 -10.92 -3.68 14.32
CA LEU A 114 -11.20 -4.43 13.09
C LEU A 114 -12.63 -4.97 13.15
N ASP A 115 -13.60 -4.14 12.80
CA ASP A 115 -15.00 -4.52 12.83
C ASP A 115 -15.41 -5.45 11.67
N PRO A 116 -15.80 -6.71 11.94
CA PRO A 116 -16.24 -7.64 10.92
C PRO A 116 -17.46 -7.17 10.11
N ASP A 117 -18.37 -6.42 10.74
CA ASP A 117 -19.64 -6.05 10.13
C ASP A 117 -19.46 -4.92 9.10
N THR A 118 -18.56 -3.98 9.38
CA THR A 118 -18.31 -2.83 8.49
C THR A 118 -17.13 -3.02 7.54
N LEU A 119 -16.11 -3.81 7.91
CA LEU A 119 -14.90 -4.05 7.10
C LEU A 119 -14.94 -5.38 6.33
N GLY A 120 -16.04 -6.14 6.45
CA GLY A 120 -16.23 -7.40 5.75
C GLY A 120 -16.24 -7.24 4.23
N GLY A 121 -15.20 -7.75 3.57
CA GLY A 121 -15.00 -7.66 2.13
C GLY A 121 -13.93 -6.66 1.70
N SER A 122 -13.45 -5.81 2.61
CA SER A 122 -12.41 -4.83 2.34
C SER A 122 -11.07 -5.47 1.99
N ALA A 123 -10.25 -4.73 1.26
CA ALA A 123 -8.91 -5.14 0.87
C ALA A 123 -7.87 -4.78 1.94
N PHE A 124 -7.10 -5.78 2.36
CA PHE A 124 -6.02 -5.61 3.33
C PHE A 124 -4.69 -6.03 2.72
N LEU A 125 -3.67 -5.19 2.92
CA LEU A 125 -2.28 -5.60 2.77
C LEU A 125 -1.74 -6.06 4.12
N GLN A 126 -1.30 -7.31 4.18
CA GLN A 126 -0.87 -8.00 5.40
C GLN A 126 0.62 -8.29 5.34
N GLN A 127 1.31 -8.18 6.48
CA GLN A 127 2.70 -8.57 6.65
C GLN A 127 2.87 -9.29 7.99
N SER A 128 3.48 -10.48 7.97
CA SER A 128 3.85 -11.20 9.19
C SER A 128 5.10 -10.58 9.84
N LEU A 129 5.14 -10.54 11.16
CA LEU A 129 6.23 -9.94 11.95
C LEU A 129 6.81 -10.99 12.92
N PRO A 130 7.60 -11.95 12.40
CA PRO A 130 8.11 -13.04 13.21
C PRO A 130 9.02 -12.53 14.31
N GLY A 131 8.80 -13.00 15.54
CA GLY A 131 9.61 -12.64 16.70
C GLY A 131 9.27 -11.28 17.32
N GLN A 132 8.29 -10.54 16.80
CA GLN A 132 7.81 -9.33 17.46
C GLN A 132 7.08 -9.67 18.77
N ALA A 133 7.43 -8.95 19.83
CA ALA A 133 6.86 -9.17 21.15
C ALA A 133 5.37 -8.84 21.15
N LEU A 134 4.55 -9.80 21.56
CA LEU A 134 3.10 -9.71 21.69
C LEU A 134 2.64 -8.59 22.65
N ALA A 135 1.53 -7.92 22.32
CA ALA A 135 0.96 -6.87 23.15
C ALA A 135 0.53 -7.43 24.51
N ARG A 136 0.77 -6.70 25.60
CA ARG A 136 0.31 -7.06 26.95
C ARG A 136 -0.64 -5.96 27.44
N GLY A 137 -1.91 -6.09 27.10
CA GLY A 137 -2.93 -5.07 27.36
C GLY A 137 -2.81 -3.85 26.45
N ARG A 138 -3.58 -2.79 26.75
CA ARG A 138 -3.53 -1.52 26.00
C ARG A 138 -2.19 -0.84 26.20
N SER A 139 -1.37 -0.79 25.15
CA SER A 139 -0.17 0.03 25.12
C SER A 139 -0.57 1.50 25.01
N TRP A 140 -0.24 2.29 26.03
CA TRP A 140 -0.55 3.74 26.04
C TRP A 140 0.40 4.59 25.18
N LEU A 141 1.51 4.01 24.70
CA LEU A 141 2.46 4.75 23.86
C LEU A 141 2.06 4.65 22.38
N PRO A 142 1.73 5.78 21.71
CA PRO A 142 1.48 5.79 20.28
C PRO A 142 2.77 5.43 19.52
N ASP A 143 2.65 4.66 18.43
CA ASP A 143 3.76 4.50 17.47
C ASP A 143 4.01 5.89 16.86
N LEU A 144 5.15 6.49 17.20
CA LEU A 144 5.51 7.84 16.73
C LEU A 144 5.83 7.86 15.23
N ASP A 145 5.97 6.70 14.60
CA ASP A 145 6.11 6.58 13.15
C ASP A 145 4.72 6.51 12.48
N GLN A 146 4.03 7.66 12.50
CA GLN A 146 2.65 7.80 12.02
C GLN A 146 2.50 7.72 10.49
N ARG A 147 3.58 7.46 9.74
CA ARG A 147 3.59 7.45 8.26
C ARG A 147 3.92 6.08 7.70
N PRO A 148 3.03 5.11 7.90
CA PRO A 148 3.26 3.73 7.54
C PRO A 148 3.43 3.48 6.03
N GLU A 149 3.04 4.42 5.16
CA GLU A 149 3.38 4.39 3.73
C GLU A 149 4.90 4.34 3.48
N ARG A 150 5.72 4.83 4.43
CA ARG A 150 7.19 4.75 4.36
C ARG A 150 7.72 3.35 4.61
N ARG A 151 7.06 2.58 5.47
CA ARG A 151 7.45 1.20 5.82
C ARG A 151 7.02 0.21 4.73
N HIS A 152 5.90 0.50 4.06
CA HIS A 152 5.27 -0.40 3.09
C HIS A 152 5.35 0.14 1.66
N LEU A 153 6.46 0.82 1.34
CA LEU A 153 6.66 1.57 0.11
C LEU A 153 6.49 0.71 -1.15
N ASP A 154 7.14 -0.45 -1.20
CA ASP A 154 7.20 -1.29 -2.39
C ASP A 154 5.84 -1.86 -2.80
N PRO A 155 5.06 -2.51 -1.91
CA PRO A 155 3.73 -2.99 -2.30
C PRO A 155 2.77 -1.85 -2.67
N LEU A 156 2.80 -0.70 -1.98
CA LEU A 156 1.97 0.46 -2.33
C LEU A 156 2.35 1.03 -3.70
N LEU A 157 3.64 1.11 -4.01
CA LEU A 157 4.12 1.55 -5.32
C LEU A 157 3.70 0.60 -6.44
N VAL A 158 3.84 -0.72 -6.23
CA VAL A 158 3.47 -1.73 -7.22
C VAL A 158 1.98 -1.67 -7.54
N LEU A 159 1.13 -1.51 -6.53
CA LEU A 159 -0.29 -1.27 -6.71
C LEU A 159 -0.53 0.01 -7.51
N GLN A 160 0.05 1.12 -7.10
CA GLN A 160 -0.15 2.40 -7.77
C GLN A 160 0.33 2.42 -9.25
N LEU A 161 1.30 1.58 -9.62
CA LEU A 161 1.80 1.46 -10.99
C LEU A 161 0.86 0.72 -11.95
N TRP A 162 -0.07 -0.09 -11.42
CA TRP A 162 -1.05 -0.79 -12.25
C TRP A 162 -2.09 0.16 -12.85
N ASN A 163 -2.57 1.11 -12.07
CA ASN A 163 -3.44 2.18 -12.54
C ASN A 163 -3.03 3.53 -11.92
N PRO A 164 -2.18 4.33 -12.59
CA PRO A 164 -1.81 5.65 -12.07
C PRO A 164 -2.90 6.70 -12.19
N GLU A 165 -4.02 6.44 -12.88
CA GLU A 165 -5.13 7.39 -12.99
C GLU A 165 -5.96 7.44 -11.70
N GLU A 166 -6.00 6.32 -10.96
CA GLU A 166 -6.66 6.20 -9.66
C GLU A 166 -5.60 6.20 -8.54
N SER A 167 -5.97 6.57 -7.31
CA SER A 167 -5.04 6.49 -6.15
C SER A 167 -5.28 5.26 -5.31
N VAL A 168 -4.19 4.68 -4.81
CA VAL A 168 -4.21 3.70 -3.72
C VAL A 168 -3.77 4.39 -2.43
N HIS A 169 -4.68 4.51 -1.46
CA HIS A 169 -4.42 5.00 -0.12
C HIS A 169 -4.59 3.90 0.91
N PRO A 170 -3.67 3.82 1.87
CA PRO A 170 -3.89 3.09 3.09
C PRO A 170 -4.64 3.98 4.10
N GLU A 171 -5.86 3.59 4.43
CA GLU A 171 -6.76 4.37 5.31
C GLU A 171 -6.46 4.16 6.79
N ALA A 172 -6.19 2.90 7.16
CA ALA A 172 -6.05 2.50 8.54
C ALA A 172 -5.04 1.37 8.70
N TYR A 173 -4.38 1.38 9.84
CA TYR A 173 -3.27 0.49 10.14
C TYR A 173 -3.50 -0.20 11.45
N PHE A 174 -3.42 -1.52 11.39
CA PHE A 174 -3.71 -2.39 12.51
C PHE A 174 -2.50 -3.22 12.85
N ARG A 175 -2.25 -3.34 14.15
CA ARG A 175 -1.49 -4.44 14.68
C ARG A 175 -2.47 -5.57 14.96
N VAL A 176 -2.23 -6.74 14.39
CA VAL A 176 -3.10 -7.91 14.51
C VAL A 176 -2.34 -9.07 15.09
N GLU A 177 -2.93 -9.70 16.09
CA GLU A 177 -2.46 -10.92 16.74
C GLU A 177 -3.64 -11.89 16.63
N PRO A 178 -3.69 -12.72 15.57
CA PRO A 178 -4.88 -13.51 15.24
C PRO A 178 -5.40 -14.35 16.40
N GLY A 179 -6.72 -14.31 16.62
CA GLY A 179 -7.41 -15.00 17.71
C GLY A 179 -7.07 -14.43 19.09
N ARG A 180 -6.47 -13.24 19.17
CA ARG A 180 -5.89 -12.71 20.41
C ARG A 180 -6.11 -11.23 20.64
N HIS A 181 -5.80 -10.39 19.67
CA HIS A 181 -5.91 -8.94 19.81
C HIS A 181 -5.80 -8.26 18.45
N SER A 182 -6.53 -7.17 18.26
CA SER A 182 -6.34 -6.22 17.18
C SER A 182 -6.32 -4.82 17.75
N GLU A 183 -5.40 -3.99 17.27
CA GLU A 183 -5.23 -2.61 17.72
C GLU A 183 -5.11 -1.69 16.51
N LEU A 184 -5.97 -0.67 16.42
CA LEU A 184 -5.81 0.43 15.48
C LEU A 184 -4.64 1.30 15.94
N ARG A 185 -3.58 1.35 15.12
CA ARG A 185 -2.36 2.12 15.39
C ARG A 185 -2.42 3.54 14.84
N THR A 186 -2.99 3.70 13.65
CA THR A 186 -3.13 4.99 12.98
C THR A 186 -4.21 4.92 11.90
N GLY A 187 -4.73 6.09 11.53
CA GLY A 187 -5.79 6.24 10.55
C GLY A 187 -7.17 6.01 11.12
N SER A 188 -8.17 5.98 10.24
CA SER A 188 -9.56 5.69 10.56
C SER A 188 -10.22 5.14 9.30
N PRO A 189 -10.77 3.91 9.34
CA PRO A 189 -11.57 3.41 8.22
C PRO A 189 -12.69 4.39 7.89
N HIS A 190 -12.90 4.66 6.60
CA HIS A 190 -14.01 5.50 6.17
C HIS A 190 -15.28 4.65 6.01
N ILE A 191 -16.21 4.81 6.94
CA ILE A 191 -17.47 4.07 7.00
C ILE A 191 -18.62 4.97 6.54
N GLU A 192 -19.46 4.47 5.63
CA GLU A 192 -20.63 5.18 5.12
C GLU A 192 -21.91 4.35 5.26
N PRO A 193 -23.09 4.99 5.34
CA PRO A 193 -24.36 4.29 5.27
C PRO A 193 -24.53 3.55 3.95
N TYR A 194 -25.01 2.32 4.03
CA TYR A 194 -25.35 1.47 2.90
C TYR A 194 -26.85 1.48 2.65
N PHE A 195 -27.24 1.72 1.40
CA PHE A 195 -28.63 1.77 0.98
C PHE A 195 -28.95 0.59 0.07
N ASP A 196 -30.12 -0.01 0.28
CA ASP A 196 -30.61 -1.08 -0.58
C ASP A 196 -31.14 -0.55 -1.93
N HIS A 197 -31.61 -1.47 -2.77
CA HIS A 197 -32.19 -1.14 -4.08
C HIS A 197 -33.43 -0.22 -4.04
N THR A 198 -34.06 -0.04 -2.88
CA THR A 198 -35.20 0.87 -2.67
C THR A 198 -34.77 2.23 -2.13
N GLY A 199 -33.48 2.40 -1.78
CA GLY A 199 -32.95 3.60 -1.16
C GLY A 199 -33.15 3.66 0.35
N GLU A 200 -33.53 2.55 1.00
CA GLU A 200 -33.58 2.45 2.46
C GLU A 200 -32.19 2.15 3.00
N GLU A 201 -31.79 2.84 4.07
CA GLU A 201 -30.54 2.58 4.77
C GLU A 201 -30.64 1.23 5.50
N VAL A 202 -29.80 0.28 5.12
CA VAL A 202 -29.82 -1.10 5.64
C VAL A 202 -28.56 -1.47 6.44
N GLY A 203 -27.65 -0.52 6.63
CA GLY A 203 -26.46 -0.71 7.45
C GLY A 203 -25.36 0.30 7.14
N GLU A 204 -24.14 -0.03 7.55
CA GLU A 204 -22.93 0.73 7.27
C GLU A 204 -21.90 -0.17 6.59
N MET A 205 -21.05 0.39 5.73
CA MET A 205 -19.94 -0.35 5.09
C MET A 205 -18.72 0.54 4.86
N HIS A 206 -17.55 -0.09 4.83
CA HIS A 206 -16.34 0.54 4.30
C HIS A 206 -16.49 0.79 2.80
N ARG A 207 -16.10 1.99 2.36
CA ARG A 207 -16.15 2.39 0.95
C ARG A 207 -14.75 2.44 0.35
N ALA A 208 -14.56 1.73 -0.75
CA ALA A 208 -13.38 1.90 -1.61
C ALA A 208 -13.50 3.20 -2.44
N PHE A 209 -12.38 3.92 -2.58
CA PHE A 209 -12.32 5.21 -3.28
C PHE A 209 -11.59 5.09 -4.61
N GLY A 210 -12.38 4.88 -5.66
CA GLY A 210 -11.93 5.09 -7.05
C GLY A 210 -11.05 3.99 -7.62
N TYR A 211 -10.19 3.33 -6.83
CA TYR A 211 -9.30 2.30 -7.35
C TYR A 211 -10.00 0.94 -7.51
N HIS A 212 -10.36 0.57 -8.74
CA HIS A 212 -11.19 -0.61 -9.00
C HIS A 212 -10.49 -1.65 -9.88
N VAL A 213 -10.45 -2.91 -9.43
CA VAL A 213 -10.01 -4.05 -10.23
C VAL A 213 -11.21 -4.96 -10.55
N PRO A 214 -11.69 -5.01 -11.80
CA PRO A 214 -12.81 -5.89 -12.12
C PRO A 214 -12.39 -7.37 -12.08
N PRO A 215 -13.32 -8.31 -11.81
CA PRO A 215 -13.03 -9.75 -11.77
C PRO A 215 -12.29 -10.28 -13.01
N SER A 216 -12.60 -9.74 -14.19
CA SER A 216 -11.95 -10.12 -15.44
C SER A 216 -10.48 -9.70 -15.54
N ALA A 217 -10.07 -8.67 -14.80
CA ALA A 217 -8.70 -8.14 -14.82
C ALA A 217 -7.78 -8.81 -13.78
N VAL A 218 -8.32 -9.56 -12.80
CA VAL A 218 -7.54 -10.17 -11.71
C VAL A 218 -6.34 -10.99 -12.21
N PRO A 219 -6.43 -11.84 -13.24
CA PRO A 219 -5.26 -12.59 -13.70
C PRO A 219 -4.14 -11.67 -14.22
N GLY A 220 -4.49 -10.62 -14.98
CA GLY A 220 -3.54 -9.65 -15.51
C GLY A 220 -2.95 -8.76 -14.42
N PHE A 221 -3.78 -8.31 -13.49
CA PHE A 221 -3.38 -7.58 -12.29
C PHE A 221 -2.34 -8.38 -11.49
N THR A 222 -2.65 -9.62 -11.13
CA THR A 222 -1.73 -10.49 -10.38
C THR A 222 -0.40 -10.69 -11.11
N ALA A 223 -0.42 -10.98 -12.42
CA ALA A 223 0.79 -11.14 -13.21
C ALA A 223 1.64 -9.86 -13.23
N PHE A 224 1.01 -8.71 -13.40
CA PHE A 224 1.68 -7.42 -13.38
C PHE A 224 2.32 -7.12 -12.02
N LEU A 225 1.58 -7.28 -10.92
CA LEU A 225 2.12 -6.97 -9.59
C LEU A 225 3.34 -7.85 -9.27
N HIS A 226 3.28 -9.14 -9.61
CA HIS A 226 4.42 -10.05 -9.42
C HIS A 226 5.64 -9.64 -10.25
N GLU A 227 5.44 -9.34 -11.54
CA GLU A 227 6.53 -8.96 -12.44
C GLU A 227 7.19 -7.64 -11.98
N VAL A 228 6.39 -6.62 -11.70
CA VAL A 228 6.88 -5.30 -11.27
C VAL A 228 7.56 -5.38 -9.91
N HIS A 229 7.00 -6.14 -8.96
CA HIS A 229 7.65 -6.40 -7.67
C HIS A 229 8.99 -7.13 -7.83
N GLY A 230 9.06 -8.09 -8.77
CA GLY A 230 10.30 -8.79 -9.13
C GLY A 230 11.36 -7.86 -9.71
N MET A 231 10.97 -6.94 -10.60
CA MET A 231 11.86 -5.90 -11.14
C MET A 231 12.36 -4.95 -10.06
N ILE A 232 11.49 -4.50 -9.14
CA ILE A 232 11.89 -3.66 -8.00
C ILE A 232 12.93 -4.39 -7.15
N SER A 233 12.67 -5.65 -6.81
CA SER A 233 13.59 -6.48 -6.01
C SER A 233 14.95 -6.65 -6.72
N THR A 234 14.93 -6.85 -8.03
CA THR A 234 16.13 -7.02 -8.86
C THR A 234 16.96 -5.75 -8.92
N VAL A 235 16.34 -4.58 -9.10
CA VAL A 235 17.07 -3.30 -9.17
C VAL A 235 17.56 -2.88 -7.78
N ARG A 236 16.74 -3.06 -6.73
CA ARG A 236 17.07 -2.70 -5.35
C ARG A 236 18.24 -3.50 -4.78
N SER A 237 18.37 -4.78 -5.14
CA SER A 237 19.44 -5.64 -4.66
C SER A 237 20.82 -5.34 -5.28
N ARG A 238 20.90 -4.47 -6.29
CA ARG A 238 22.16 -4.14 -6.97
C ARG A 238 23.11 -3.36 -6.06
N THR A 239 24.34 -3.84 -6.00
CA THR A 239 25.43 -3.23 -5.25
C THR A 239 26.63 -2.94 -6.14
N VAL A 240 27.42 -1.93 -5.76
CA VAL A 240 28.76 -1.72 -6.32
C VAL A 240 29.78 -2.58 -5.58
N LYS A 241 31.02 -2.64 -6.09
CA LYS A 241 32.12 -3.46 -5.53
C LYS A 241 32.35 -3.30 -4.02
N ASP A 242 32.05 -2.13 -3.46
CA ASP A 242 32.23 -1.84 -2.04
C ASP A 242 31.01 -2.25 -1.17
N GLY A 243 30.04 -3.00 -1.72
CA GLY A 243 28.81 -3.42 -1.04
C GLY A 243 27.75 -2.32 -0.87
N ARG A 244 28.03 -1.07 -1.30
CA ARG A 244 27.07 0.04 -1.30
C ARG A 244 26.01 -0.15 -2.39
N SER A 245 24.80 0.39 -2.17
CA SER A 245 23.74 0.38 -3.19
C SER A 245 24.18 1.03 -4.50
N ALA A 246 23.90 0.37 -5.62
CA ALA A 246 24.21 0.88 -6.94
C ALA A 246 23.47 2.19 -7.25
N PRO A 247 23.96 3.02 -8.20
CA PRO A 247 23.26 4.22 -8.64
C PRO A 247 21.79 3.99 -8.99
N THR A 248 21.46 2.94 -9.76
CA THR A 248 20.04 2.66 -10.10
C THR A 248 19.21 2.23 -8.89
N ALA A 249 19.79 1.48 -7.94
CA ALA A 249 19.11 1.13 -6.68
C ALA A 249 18.78 2.37 -5.84
N ARG A 250 19.70 3.34 -5.77
CA ARG A 250 19.47 4.62 -5.09
C ARG A 250 18.43 5.49 -5.81
N ALA A 251 18.47 5.52 -7.13
CA ALA A 251 17.48 6.19 -7.97
C ALA A 251 16.07 5.61 -7.74
N LEU A 252 15.96 4.28 -7.73
CA LEU A 252 14.71 3.57 -7.44
C LEU A 252 14.17 3.98 -6.07
N ALA A 253 15.00 3.89 -5.02
CA ALA A 253 14.56 4.22 -3.66
C ALA A 253 14.12 5.68 -3.56
N SER A 254 14.86 6.62 -4.18
CA SER A 254 14.53 8.03 -4.17
C SER A 254 13.21 8.32 -4.89
N ALA A 255 13.02 7.78 -6.09
CA ALA A 255 11.82 7.99 -6.88
C ALA A 255 10.59 7.32 -6.27
N ALA A 256 10.72 6.07 -5.82
CA ALA A 256 9.66 5.34 -5.13
C ALA A 256 9.09 6.13 -3.95
N ASN A 257 9.99 6.62 -3.08
CA ASN A 257 9.60 7.43 -1.92
C ASN A 257 8.81 8.68 -2.34
N ARG A 258 9.25 9.38 -3.40
CA ARG A 258 8.58 10.59 -3.87
C ARG A 258 7.22 10.30 -4.49
N LEU A 259 7.11 9.25 -5.31
CA LEU A 259 5.87 8.86 -5.97
C LEU A 259 4.79 8.44 -4.97
N VAL A 260 5.12 7.54 -4.04
CA VAL A 260 4.16 7.11 -3.02
C VAL A 260 3.77 8.30 -2.15
N ARG A 261 4.74 9.11 -1.70
CA ARG A 261 4.46 10.27 -0.86
C ARG A 261 3.58 11.33 -1.56
N ALA A 262 3.68 11.48 -2.88
CA ALA A 262 2.81 12.34 -3.70
C ALA A 262 1.41 11.74 -3.87
N ALA A 263 1.33 10.44 -4.18
CA ALA A 263 0.06 9.73 -4.31
C ALA A 263 -0.76 9.80 -3.02
N GLN A 264 -0.11 9.66 -1.85
CA GLN A 264 -0.77 9.75 -0.54
C GLN A 264 -1.34 11.13 -0.17
N ARG A 265 -1.00 12.18 -0.92
CA ARG A 265 -1.61 13.52 -0.77
C ARG A 265 -2.73 13.77 -1.77
N THR A 266 -3.04 12.79 -2.62
CA THR A 266 -3.98 12.95 -3.73
C THR A 266 -5.24 12.13 -3.50
N MET A 267 -6.22 12.72 -2.82
CA MET A 267 -7.51 12.10 -2.49
C MET A 267 -8.29 11.72 -3.75
N GLY A 268 -8.80 10.48 -3.80
CA GLY A 268 -9.62 10.00 -4.91
C GLY A 268 -8.95 10.08 -6.30
N GLY A 269 -7.62 10.07 -6.37
CA GLY A 269 -6.87 10.10 -7.63
C GLY A 269 -6.68 11.49 -8.25
N THR A 270 -7.52 12.46 -7.89
CA THR A 270 -7.64 13.73 -8.63
C THR A 270 -7.60 14.99 -7.75
N TYR A 271 -8.00 14.90 -6.47
CA TYR A 271 -8.05 16.07 -5.60
C TYR A 271 -6.78 16.20 -4.75
N VAL A 272 -6.20 17.39 -4.74
CA VAL A 272 -5.14 17.78 -3.79
C VAL A 272 -5.52 19.13 -3.20
N ASP A 273 -5.32 19.28 -1.88
CA ASP A 273 -5.50 20.58 -1.24
C ASP A 273 -4.59 21.64 -1.89
N GLU A 274 -5.14 22.82 -2.19
CA GLU A 274 -4.41 23.87 -2.90
C GLU A 274 -3.07 24.23 -2.21
N SER A 275 -3.00 24.14 -0.89
CA SER A 275 -1.78 24.42 -0.12
C SER A 275 -0.70 23.35 -0.26
N GLU A 276 -1.06 22.12 -0.63
CA GLU A 276 -0.13 21.01 -0.85
C GLU A 276 0.19 20.77 -2.34
N ALA A 277 -0.58 21.35 -3.25
CA ALA A 277 -0.54 21.01 -4.67
C ALA A 277 0.83 21.28 -5.32
N ASP A 278 1.52 22.36 -4.93
CA ASP A 278 2.88 22.66 -5.39
C ASP A 278 3.92 21.67 -4.84
N ASP A 279 3.76 21.21 -3.60
CA ASP A 279 4.64 20.22 -2.97
C ASP A 279 4.44 18.82 -3.59
N VAL A 280 3.20 18.46 -3.91
CA VAL A 280 2.88 17.22 -4.64
C VAL A 280 3.47 17.25 -6.05
N LEU A 281 3.31 18.36 -6.77
CA LEU A 281 3.96 18.56 -8.07
C LEU A 281 5.48 18.41 -7.96
N LEU A 282 6.08 19.02 -6.94
CA LEU A 282 7.52 18.95 -6.68
C LEU A 282 7.97 17.51 -6.45
N ASP A 283 7.23 16.71 -5.68
CA ASP A 283 7.53 15.30 -5.46
C ASP A 283 7.52 14.51 -6.77
N TYR A 284 6.53 14.70 -7.66
CA TYR A 284 6.52 14.06 -8.99
C TYR A 284 7.71 14.47 -9.87
N VAL A 285 8.07 15.76 -9.88
CA VAL A 285 9.24 16.25 -10.64
C VAL A 285 10.54 15.65 -10.10
N ILE A 286 10.72 15.60 -8.77
CA ILE A 286 11.90 15.00 -8.15
C ILE A 286 11.96 13.49 -8.44
N ALA A 287 10.82 12.80 -8.46
CA ALA A 287 10.78 11.38 -8.80
C ALA A 287 11.31 11.12 -10.23
N MET A 288 10.84 11.91 -11.21
CA MET A 288 11.32 11.81 -12.59
C MET A 288 12.80 12.18 -12.71
N GLU A 289 13.25 13.22 -12.01
CA GLU A 289 14.66 13.61 -11.96
C GLU A 289 15.55 12.50 -11.38
N ALA A 290 15.09 11.85 -10.31
CA ALA A 290 15.83 10.79 -9.64
C ALA A 290 16.12 9.61 -10.57
N VAL A 291 15.19 9.23 -11.45
CA VAL A 291 15.40 8.12 -12.39
C VAL A 291 16.05 8.54 -13.70
N ALA A 292 15.78 9.75 -14.20
CA ALA A 292 16.27 10.20 -15.50
C ALA A 292 17.62 10.92 -15.43
N ALA A 293 18.03 11.45 -14.28
CA ALA A 293 19.26 12.23 -14.11
C ALA A 293 20.14 11.74 -12.93
N ALA A 294 20.03 10.47 -12.55
CA ALA A 294 20.78 9.85 -11.45
C ALA A 294 22.32 9.93 -11.54
N ASP A 295 22.87 10.15 -12.74
CA ASP A 295 24.30 10.31 -12.99
C ASP A 295 24.86 11.69 -12.61
N GLY A 296 24.01 12.68 -12.31
CA GLY A 296 24.42 13.98 -11.77
C GLY A 296 25.23 14.89 -12.72
N SER A 297 25.35 14.55 -14.01
CA SER A 297 26.27 15.20 -14.95
C SER A 297 25.66 16.31 -15.83
N GLY A 298 25.83 17.59 -15.48
CA GLY A 298 25.36 18.72 -16.32
C GLY A 298 23.85 19.02 -16.16
N ASP A 299 23.23 19.68 -17.14
CA ASP A 299 21.84 20.21 -17.06
C ASP A 299 20.81 19.11 -16.79
N SER A 300 20.36 18.99 -15.53
CA SER A 300 19.44 17.94 -15.07
C SER A 300 18.03 18.12 -15.63
N ARG A 301 17.57 19.36 -15.81
CA ARG A 301 16.24 19.67 -16.36
C ARG A 301 16.14 19.20 -17.81
N ARG A 302 17.13 19.56 -18.63
CA ARG A 302 17.18 19.16 -20.03
C ARG A 302 17.21 17.63 -20.16
N ARG A 303 18.09 16.96 -19.42
CA ARG A 303 18.24 15.50 -19.49
C ARG A 303 17.02 14.77 -18.97
N THR A 304 16.40 15.22 -17.89
CA THR A 304 15.14 14.65 -17.40
C THR A 304 14.09 14.70 -18.50
N SER A 305 13.88 15.87 -19.12
CA SER A 305 12.89 16.00 -20.21
C SER A 305 13.22 15.11 -21.42
N GLN A 306 14.49 15.02 -21.83
CA GLN A 306 14.91 14.27 -23.03
C GLN A 306 14.90 12.74 -22.80
N ARG A 307 15.48 12.27 -21.69
CA ARG A 307 15.57 10.84 -21.35
C ARG A 307 14.20 10.28 -20.97
N SER A 308 13.38 11.03 -20.24
CA SER A 308 11.99 10.61 -19.97
C SER A 308 11.19 10.50 -21.26
N ALA A 309 11.27 11.49 -22.15
CA ALA A 309 10.61 11.39 -23.46
C ALA A 309 11.14 10.19 -24.26
N ALA A 310 12.44 9.86 -24.17
CA ALA A 310 13.02 8.73 -24.89
C ALA A 310 12.41 7.36 -24.53
N LEU A 311 11.71 7.26 -23.40
CA LEU A 311 10.99 6.06 -22.96
C LEU A 311 9.72 5.78 -23.79
N TRP A 312 9.23 6.73 -24.58
CA TRP A 312 8.06 6.52 -25.44
C TRP A 312 8.47 6.16 -26.87
N THR A 313 7.64 5.32 -27.50
CA THR A 313 7.90 4.72 -28.82
C THR A 313 7.40 5.62 -29.95
N ARG A 314 6.24 6.27 -29.79
CA ARG A 314 5.65 7.19 -30.77
C ARG A 314 6.16 8.62 -30.58
N ASP A 315 6.49 9.31 -31.67
CA ASP A 315 7.02 10.69 -31.60
C ASP A 315 6.04 11.71 -31.00
N GLU A 316 4.73 11.49 -31.16
CA GLU A 316 3.67 12.31 -30.56
C GLU A 316 3.73 12.26 -29.02
N ASP A 317 3.76 11.05 -28.45
CA ASP A 317 3.81 10.84 -27.01
C ASP A 317 5.14 11.34 -26.42
N ARG A 318 6.24 11.11 -27.13
CA ARG A 318 7.57 11.66 -26.76
C ARG A 318 7.51 13.17 -26.62
N LEU A 319 6.86 13.85 -27.57
CA LEU A 319 6.70 15.31 -27.54
C LEU A 319 5.75 15.75 -26.40
N ALA A 320 4.66 15.01 -26.16
CA ALA A 320 3.72 15.29 -25.08
C ALA A 320 4.41 15.21 -23.71
N VAL A 321 5.10 14.10 -23.42
CA VAL A 321 5.87 13.90 -22.19
C VAL A 321 6.95 14.97 -22.02
N TYR A 322 7.70 15.27 -23.08
CA TYR A 322 8.68 16.34 -23.07
C TYR A 322 8.08 17.69 -22.66
N LYS A 323 6.91 18.04 -23.22
CA LYS A 323 6.20 19.30 -22.91
C LYS A 323 5.70 19.30 -21.46
N THR A 324 5.08 18.21 -21.00
CA THR A 324 4.59 18.06 -19.63
C THR A 324 5.71 18.27 -18.61
N ILE A 325 6.83 17.56 -18.77
CA ILE A 325 7.97 17.68 -17.86
C ILE A 325 8.56 19.09 -17.89
N LYS A 326 8.73 19.67 -19.09
CA LYS A 326 9.27 21.03 -19.23
C LYS A 326 8.40 22.08 -18.54
N ARG A 327 7.08 21.92 -18.62
CA ARG A 327 6.08 22.77 -17.95
C ARG A 327 6.12 22.60 -16.44
N ALA A 328 6.12 21.37 -15.95
CA ALA A 328 6.24 21.06 -14.52
C ALA A 328 7.51 21.66 -13.90
N TYR A 329 8.65 21.56 -14.60
CA TYR A 329 9.91 22.19 -14.17
C TYR A 329 9.84 23.72 -14.15
N ALA A 330 9.21 24.34 -15.14
CA ALA A 330 9.05 25.80 -15.15
C ALA A 330 8.24 26.26 -13.93
N ARG A 331 7.18 25.51 -13.59
CA ARG A 331 6.32 25.76 -12.43
C ARG A 331 7.07 25.59 -11.11
N ARG A 332 7.81 24.48 -10.95
CA ARG A 332 8.74 24.25 -9.82
C ARG A 332 9.75 25.39 -9.65
N SER A 333 10.36 25.84 -10.74
CA SER A 333 11.38 26.89 -10.70
C SER A 333 10.81 28.20 -10.16
N ARG A 334 9.64 28.62 -10.66
CA ARG A 334 8.95 29.82 -10.18
C ARG A 334 8.57 29.70 -8.69
N TYR A 335 8.13 28.52 -8.26
CA TYR A 335 7.75 28.27 -6.86
C TYR A 335 8.97 28.40 -5.94
N ALA A 336 10.09 27.81 -6.33
CA ALA A 336 11.35 27.91 -5.60
C ALA A 336 11.90 29.36 -5.52
N HIS A 337 11.51 30.24 -6.44
CA HIS A 337 11.89 31.66 -6.44
C HIS A 337 10.84 32.58 -5.82
N GLY A 338 9.74 32.04 -5.29
CA GLY A 338 8.65 32.82 -4.69
C GLY A 338 7.93 33.73 -5.70
N GLU A 339 7.95 33.37 -6.99
CA GLU A 339 7.22 34.10 -8.02
C GLU A 339 5.73 33.79 -7.95
N ASP A 340 4.88 34.78 -8.19
CA ASP A 340 3.44 34.60 -8.27
C ASP A 340 3.06 33.60 -9.38
N GLN A 341 2.21 32.64 -9.04
CA GLN A 341 1.76 31.62 -9.97
C GLN A 341 0.25 31.41 -9.88
N THR A 342 -0.34 31.09 -11.02
CA THR A 342 -1.68 30.53 -11.04
C THR A 342 -1.70 29.19 -10.31
N PRO A 343 -2.74 28.91 -9.51
CA PRO A 343 -2.96 27.59 -8.93
C PRO A 343 -2.87 26.49 -9.99
N ILE A 344 -2.39 25.31 -9.60
CA ILE A 344 -2.40 24.15 -10.50
C ILE A 344 -3.83 23.65 -10.61
N THR A 345 -4.25 23.35 -11.83
CA THR A 345 -5.53 22.69 -12.05
C THR A 345 -5.38 21.18 -11.80
N ASP A 346 -6.45 20.52 -11.37
CA ASP A 346 -6.47 19.06 -11.19
C ASP A 346 -6.03 18.29 -12.44
N GLU A 347 -6.42 18.74 -13.64
CA GLU A 347 -6.03 18.13 -14.92
C GLU A 347 -4.51 18.18 -15.17
N GLU A 348 -3.88 19.30 -14.83
CA GLU A 348 -2.42 19.45 -14.94
C GLU A 348 -1.70 18.53 -13.96
N LEU A 349 -2.19 18.43 -12.72
CA LEU A 349 -1.59 17.56 -11.71
C LEU A 349 -1.76 16.09 -12.07
N PHE A 350 -2.95 15.70 -12.54
CA PHE A 350 -3.24 14.38 -13.09
C PHE A 350 -2.31 14.03 -14.25
N THR A 351 -2.14 14.94 -15.21
CA THR A 351 -1.22 14.73 -16.35
C THR A 351 0.22 14.50 -15.88
N VAL A 352 0.70 15.29 -14.90
CA VAL A 352 2.06 15.12 -14.35
C VAL A 352 2.18 13.82 -13.58
N ARG A 353 1.18 13.43 -12.80
CA ARG A 353 1.11 12.15 -12.08
C ARG A 353 1.25 10.97 -13.04
N CYS A 354 0.36 10.86 -14.04
CA CYS A 354 0.40 9.79 -15.02
C CYS A 354 1.73 9.75 -15.77
N THR A 355 2.29 10.92 -16.09
CA THR A 355 3.62 11.03 -16.68
C THR A 355 4.70 10.50 -15.74
N ALA A 356 4.68 10.86 -14.46
CA ALA A 356 5.70 10.45 -13.49
C ALA A 356 5.69 8.94 -13.22
N PHE A 357 4.51 8.35 -13.02
CA PHE A 357 4.37 6.89 -12.90
C PHE A 357 4.73 6.17 -14.21
N GLY A 358 4.35 6.73 -15.36
CA GLY A 358 4.72 6.20 -16.67
C GLY A 358 6.23 6.22 -16.94
N VAL A 359 6.91 7.30 -16.56
CA VAL A 359 8.37 7.42 -16.60
C VAL A 359 9.00 6.36 -15.71
N PHE A 360 8.51 6.22 -14.46
CA PHE A 360 9.05 5.26 -13.51
C PHE A 360 8.89 3.82 -13.98
N LEU A 361 7.70 3.43 -14.44
CA LEU A 361 7.43 2.05 -14.90
C LEU A 361 8.31 1.66 -16.08
N ARG A 362 8.40 2.54 -17.09
CA ARG A 362 9.23 2.32 -18.28
C ARG A 362 10.72 2.32 -17.94
N TRP A 363 11.15 3.22 -17.07
CA TRP A 363 12.52 3.23 -16.56
C TRP A 363 12.84 1.94 -15.80
N LEU A 364 11.94 1.47 -14.94
CA LEU A 364 12.12 0.24 -14.17
C LEU A 364 12.26 -0.97 -15.10
N ALA A 365 11.38 -1.10 -16.10
CA ALA A 365 11.43 -2.18 -17.10
C ALA A 365 12.77 -2.18 -17.88
N LEU A 366 13.19 -1.02 -18.39
CA LEU A 366 14.48 -0.89 -19.07
C LEU A 366 15.67 -1.15 -18.14
N THR A 367 15.63 -0.63 -16.91
CA THR A 367 16.72 -0.77 -15.95
C THR A 367 16.88 -2.20 -15.50
N SER A 368 15.77 -2.92 -15.33
CA SER A 368 15.76 -4.36 -15.07
C SER A 368 16.47 -5.13 -16.20
N ALA A 369 16.14 -4.82 -17.46
CA ALA A 369 16.67 -5.52 -18.63
C ALA A 369 18.09 -5.11 -19.06
N LEU A 370 18.45 -3.82 -18.94
CA LEU A 370 19.70 -3.24 -19.47
C LEU A 370 20.77 -2.96 -18.41
N GLY A 371 20.43 -3.07 -17.12
CA GLY A 371 21.39 -2.88 -16.04
C GLY A 371 21.70 -1.41 -15.72
N GLU A 372 22.89 -1.16 -15.16
CA GLU A 372 23.33 0.18 -14.71
C GLU A 372 23.57 1.17 -15.87
N GLU A 373 23.75 0.68 -17.10
CA GLU A 373 24.05 1.49 -18.28
C GLU A 373 22.80 2.11 -18.92
N VAL A 374 21.62 1.94 -18.32
CA VAL A 374 20.32 2.39 -18.85
C VAL A 374 20.31 3.86 -19.30
N LEU A 375 20.95 4.77 -18.57
CA LEU A 375 21.01 6.19 -18.94
C LEU A 375 21.84 6.44 -20.20
N GLN A 376 22.91 5.66 -20.40
CA GLN A 376 23.74 5.74 -21.60
C GLN A 376 22.97 5.25 -22.82
N HIS A 377 22.17 4.18 -22.67
CA HIS A 377 21.26 3.70 -23.71
C HIS A 377 20.20 4.75 -24.06
N LEU A 378 19.61 5.42 -23.06
CA LEU A 378 18.64 6.49 -23.29
C LEU A 378 19.26 7.67 -24.05
N ASP A 379 20.47 8.10 -23.69
CA ASP A 379 21.18 9.16 -24.41
C ASP A 379 21.51 8.76 -25.86
N ALA A 380 22.02 7.55 -26.06
CA ALA A 380 22.34 7.03 -27.39
C ALA A 380 21.10 6.92 -28.29
N SER A 381 19.92 6.59 -27.73
CA SER A 381 18.65 6.50 -28.47
C SER A 381 18.16 7.83 -29.07
N LEU A 382 18.66 8.96 -28.56
CA LEU A 382 18.33 10.29 -29.10
C LEU A 382 18.95 10.50 -30.49
N LEU A 383 20.09 9.85 -30.76
CA LEU A 383 20.87 10.03 -31.99
C LEU A 383 20.95 8.76 -32.85
N SER A 384 20.66 7.58 -32.29
CA SER A 384 20.74 6.29 -32.98
C SER A 384 19.37 5.63 -33.13
N HIS A 385 18.97 5.38 -34.38
CA HIS A 385 17.76 4.63 -34.69
C HIS A 385 17.84 3.18 -34.18
N GLN A 386 19.02 2.55 -34.28
CA GLN A 386 19.22 1.18 -33.78
C GLN A 386 18.98 1.10 -32.27
N GLU A 387 19.51 2.07 -31.51
CA GLU A 387 19.35 2.09 -30.07
C GLU A 387 17.91 2.41 -29.65
N ARG A 388 17.24 3.30 -30.40
CA ARG A 388 15.81 3.55 -30.24
C ARG A 388 14.98 2.27 -30.42
N CYS A 389 15.24 1.50 -31.48
CA CYS A 389 14.56 0.22 -31.72
C CYS A 389 14.83 -0.82 -30.63
N ARG A 390 16.02 -0.80 -30.01
CA ARG A 390 16.34 -1.65 -28.86
C ARG A 390 15.48 -1.31 -27.64
N ILE A 391 15.40 -0.02 -27.29
CA ILE A 391 14.56 0.46 -26.18
C ILE A 391 13.10 0.10 -26.42
N THR A 392 12.58 0.40 -27.61
CA THR A 392 11.21 0.07 -28.01
C THR A 392 10.93 -1.43 -27.84
N ARG A 393 11.81 -2.30 -28.32
CA ARG A 393 11.61 -3.76 -28.20
C ARG A 393 11.50 -4.23 -26.75
N VAL A 394 12.33 -3.70 -25.86
CA VAL A 394 12.30 -4.09 -24.43
C VAL A 394 10.99 -3.64 -23.80
N LEU A 395 10.57 -2.41 -24.06
CA LEU A 395 9.32 -1.87 -23.50
C LEU A 395 8.09 -2.56 -24.09
N ASP A 396 8.04 -2.78 -25.39
CA ASP A 396 6.94 -3.49 -26.04
C ASP A 396 6.82 -4.92 -25.52
N ALA A 397 7.95 -5.62 -25.31
CA ALA A 397 7.94 -6.96 -24.72
C ALA A 397 7.36 -6.96 -23.30
N PHE A 398 7.73 -5.98 -22.47
CA PHE A 398 7.17 -5.83 -21.13
C PHE A 398 5.66 -5.55 -21.17
N PHE A 399 5.23 -4.49 -21.86
CA PHE A 399 3.82 -4.11 -21.89
C PHE A 399 2.92 -5.12 -22.62
N THR A 400 3.46 -5.93 -23.52
CA THR A 400 2.71 -7.04 -24.14
C THR A 400 2.52 -8.20 -23.17
N ALA A 401 3.55 -8.51 -22.36
CA ALA A 401 3.50 -9.62 -21.42
C ALA A 401 2.68 -9.28 -20.16
N THR A 402 2.80 -8.05 -19.66
CA THR A 402 2.19 -7.58 -18.42
C THR A 402 1.64 -6.15 -18.61
N PRO A 403 0.54 -5.97 -19.36
CA PRO A 403 -0.05 -4.65 -19.57
C PRO A 403 -0.65 -4.11 -18.26
N PRO A 404 -0.38 -2.85 -17.85
CA PRO A 404 -1.12 -2.18 -16.78
C PRO A 404 -2.59 -1.95 -17.19
N ALA A 405 -3.48 -1.62 -16.24
CA ALA A 405 -4.89 -1.31 -16.53
C ALA A 405 -5.02 -0.09 -17.45
N THR A 406 -4.25 0.95 -17.14
CA THR A 406 -4.13 2.14 -17.98
C THR A 406 -2.69 2.22 -18.44
N THR A 407 -2.49 2.35 -19.76
CA THR A 407 -1.13 2.58 -20.27
C THR A 407 -0.80 4.04 -19.98
N PRO A 408 0.14 4.36 -19.08
CA PRO A 408 0.34 5.74 -18.67
C PRO A 408 0.87 6.53 -19.87
N GLY A 409 0.03 7.39 -20.44
CA GLY A 409 0.29 8.20 -21.63
C GLY A 409 0.35 7.43 -22.96
N ALA A 410 -0.63 6.55 -23.23
CA ALA A 410 -0.95 6.08 -24.59
C ALA A 410 -1.86 7.06 -25.33
#